data_AF-A0A7R9WFX1-F1
#
_entry.id   AF-A0A7R9WFX1-F1
#
_cell.length_a   1.000
_cell.length_b   1.000
_cell.length_c   1.000
_cell.angle_alpha   90.00
_cell.angle_beta   90.00
_cell.angle_gamma   90.00
#
_symmetry.space_group_name_H-M   'P 1'
#
loop_
_entity.id
_entity.type
_entity.pdbx_description
1 polymer ?
#
loop_
_entity_poly.entity_id
_entity_poly.type
_entity_poly.pdbx_seq_one_letter_code
_entity_poly.pdbx_strand_id
1 'polypeptide(L)'
;DAPQYGVSHKGVYATEPIKAGTKFWEWTDRVEAIRQEDLEGRIASDFGDDREAIRTFLRQGFVLPGEGKDGVFNSNPTDAGRFMNHSNEPTCGPDGTLRDVERGEELTMNYAFHGNPQWYQDICRKYGVLTEAEIVRKSKEDR
;
A
#
# COMPACT_ATOMS: atom_id res chain seq x y z
N ASP A 1 0.47 14.44 -2.24
CA ASP A 1 1.96 14.38 -2.26
C ASP A 1 2.47 12.94 -2.37
N ALA A 2 2.15 12.25 -3.45
CA ALA A 2 2.77 10.98 -3.82
C ALA A 2 2.99 10.99 -5.34
N PRO A 3 4.02 10.30 -5.88
CA PRO A 3 4.22 10.25 -7.31
C PRO A 3 2.97 9.65 -7.97
N GLN A 4 2.33 10.40 -8.87
CA GLN A 4 1.31 9.81 -9.72
C GLN A 4 2.03 8.89 -10.72
N TYR A 5 1.84 7.58 -10.59
CA TYR A 5 2.55 6.59 -11.41
C TYR A 5 2.00 6.45 -12.84
N GLY A 6 1.38 7.51 -13.36
CA GLY A 6 0.79 7.59 -14.70
C GLY A 6 -0.72 7.31 -14.74
N VAL A 7 -1.25 7.22 -15.96
CA VAL A 7 -2.69 7.18 -16.29
C VAL A 7 -3.45 5.98 -15.71
N SER A 8 -2.75 4.97 -15.21
CA SER A 8 -3.29 3.74 -14.62
C SER A 8 -3.28 3.74 -13.08
N HIS A 9 -2.76 4.79 -12.45
CA HIS A 9 -2.76 4.92 -10.99
C HIS A 9 -4.20 5.15 -10.50
N LYS A 10 -4.64 4.29 -9.57
CA LYS A 10 -5.98 4.33 -8.97
C LYS A 10 -5.90 4.92 -7.56
N GLY A 11 -7.01 5.49 -7.12
CA GLY A 11 -7.21 5.99 -5.76
C GLY A 11 -8.54 5.50 -5.20
N VAL A 12 -8.74 5.66 -3.89
CA VAL A 12 -10.02 5.41 -3.22
C VAL A 12 -10.66 6.75 -2.92
N TYR A 13 -11.94 6.93 -3.27
CA TYR A 13 -12.64 8.21 -3.12
C TYR A 13 -13.93 8.03 -2.34
N ALA A 14 -14.24 8.99 -1.48
CA ALA A 14 -15.48 9.01 -0.72
C ALA A 14 -16.68 9.25 -1.66
N THR A 15 -17.69 8.37 -1.63
CA THR A 15 -18.92 8.54 -2.44
C THR A 15 -19.96 9.43 -1.75
N GLU A 16 -19.80 9.65 -0.44
CA GLU A 16 -20.62 10.46 0.45
C GLU A 16 -19.73 11.07 1.56
N PRO A 17 -20.19 12.11 2.30
CA PRO A 17 -19.43 12.65 3.42
C PRO A 17 -19.20 11.61 4.52
N ILE A 18 -17.97 11.52 5.03
CA ILE A 18 -17.57 10.57 6.09
C ILE A 18 -17.15 11.34 7.33
N LYS A 19 -17.66 10.95 8.51
CA LYS A 19 -17.33 11.62 9.77
C LYS A 19 -15.95 11.22 10.30
N ALA A 20 -15.29 12.11 11.04
CA ALA A 20 -14.07 11.79 11.77
C ALA A 20 -14.24 10.54 12.66
N GLY A 21 -13.22 9.70 12.73
CA GLY A 21 -13.23 8.45 13.51
C GLY A 21 -14.04 7.31 12.89
N THR A 22 -14.53 7.45 11.64
CA THR A 22 -15.22 6.36 10.96
C THR A 22 -14.23 5.25 10.63
N LYS A 23 -14.51 4.03 11.11
CA LYS A 23 -13.72 2.84 10.83
C LYS A 23 -14.05 2.25 9.46
N PHE A 24 -13.03 1.90 8.70
CA PHE A 24 -13.16 1.18 7.42
C PHE A 24 -11.96 0.25 7.14
N TRP A 25 -10.92 0.29 7.98
CA TRP A 25 -9.88 -0.73 7.99
C TRP A 25 -10.31 -1.90 8.85
N GLU A 26 -10.47 -3.05 8.21
CA GLU A 26 -10.76 -4.31 8.88
C GLU A 26 -9.80 -5.39 8.36
N TRP A 27 -9.14 -6.08 9.29
CA TRP A 27 -8.38 -7.29 8.96
C TRP A 27 -9.38 -8.40 8.66
N THR A 28 -9.57 -8.66 7.36
CA THR A 28 -10.45 -9.72 6.87
C THR A 28 -9.62 -10.88 6.32
N ASP A 29 -10.29 -12.00 6.04
CA ASP A 29 -9.73 -13.15 5.33
C ASP A 29 -9.33 -12.85 3.87
N ARG A 30 -9.63 -11.64 3.37
CA ARG A 30 -9.21 -11.17 2.05
C ARG A 30 -7.74 -10.75 1.98
N VAL A 31 -7.11 -10.50 3.14
CA VAL A 31 -5.68 -10.18 3.17
C VAL A 31 -4.88 -11.49 3.12
N GLU A 32 -4.13 -11.65 2.04
CA GLU A 32 -3.19 -12.73 1.86
C GLU A 32 -1.86 -12.37 2.54
N ALA A 33 -1.45 -13.19 3.50
CA ALA A 33 -0.15 -13.13 4.14
C ALA A 33 0.81 -14.11 3.44
N ILE A 34 1.84 -13.57 2.78
CA ILE A 34 2.83 -14.34 2.04
C ILE A 34 4.17 -14.22 2.77
N ARG A 35 4.75 -15.33 3.20
CA ARG A 35 6.06 -15.33 3.87
C ARG A 35 7.14 -14.90 2.87
N GLN A 36 8.15 -14.18 3.35
CA GLN A 36 9.24 -13.66 2.50
C GLN A 36 9.90 -14.76 1.64
N GLU A 37 10.07 -15.97 2.19
CA GLU A 37 10.69 -17.10 1.51
C GLU A 37 9.84 -17.66 0.35
N ASP A 38 8.52 -17.43 0.39
CA ASP A 38 7.57 -17.94 -0.60
C ASP A 38 7.24 -16.87 -1.67
N LEU A 39 7.54 -15.60 -1.41
CA LEU A 39 7.09 -14.48 -2.24
C LEU A 39 7.61 -14.54 -3.69
N GLU A 40 8.87 -14.89 -3.89
CA GLU A 40 9.42 -15.03 -5.24
C GLU A 40 8.79 -16.21 -6.00
N GLY A 41 8.53 -17.32 -5.31
CA GLY A 41 7.83 -18.47 -5.88
C GLY A 41 6.39 -18.13 -6.26
N ARG A 42 5.69 -17.37 -5.40
CA ARG A 42 4.35 -16.85 -5.67
C ARG A 42 4.33 -15.94 -6.89
N ILE A 43 5.29 -15.02 -6.99
CA ILE A 43 5.41 -14.12 -8.15
C ILE A 43 5.62 -14.90 -9.45
N ALA A 44 6.52 -15.87 -9.44
CA ALA A 44 6.80 -16.69 -10.61
C ALA A 44 5.58 -17.53 -11.04
N SER A 45 4.84 -18.08 -10.07
CA SER A 45 3.62 -18.88 -10.31
C SER A 45 2.49 -18.05 -10.90
N ASP A 46 2.19 -16.89 -10.30
CA ASP A 46 0.98 -16.11 -10.63
C ASP A 46 1.17 -15.20 -11.86
N PHE A 47 2.39 -14.69 -12.06
CA PHE A 47 2.65 -13.65 -13.06
C PHE A 47 3.69 -14.04 -14.12
N GLY A 48 4.50 -15.08 -13.87
CA GLY A 48 5.60 -15.47 -14.75
C GLY A 48 6.56 -14.30 -15.00
N ASP A 49 6.68 -13.90 -16.27
CA ASP A 49 7.55 -12.79 -16.71
C ASP A 49 6.79 -11.46 -16.93
N ASP A 50 5.50 -11.37 -16.57
CA ASP A 50 4.71 -10.14 -16.72
C ASP A 50 5.16 -9.08 -15.70
N ARG A 51 6.17 -8.29 -16.07
CA ARG A 51 6.77 -7.28 -15.20
C ARG A 51 5.77 -6.21 -14.74
N GLU A 52 4.76 -5.86 -15.54
CA GLU A 52 3.79 -4.83 -15.16
C GLU A 52 2.76 -5.37 -14.16
N ALA A 53 2.34 -6.63 -14.33
CA ALA A 53 1.52 -7.31 -13.32
C ALA A 53 2.28 -7.44 -11.99
N ILE A 54 3.56 -7.83 -12.02
CA ILE A 54 4.41 -7.94 -10.83
C ILE A 54 4.60 -6.58 -10.15
N ARG A 55 4.87 -5.52 -10.92
CA ARG A 55 4.98 -4.15 -10.40
C ARG A 55 3.69 -3.72 -9.72
N THR A 56 2.55 -4.02 -10.34
CA THR A 56 1.22 -3.70 -9.79
C THR A 56 0.99 -4.44 -8.48
N PHE A 57 1.29 -5.74 -8.44
CA PHE A 57 1.16 -6.56 -7.23
C PHE A 57 2.03 -6.04 -6.08
N LEU A 58 3.30 -5.74 -6.33
CA LEU A 58 4.22 -5.21 -5.32
C LEU A 58 3.79 -3.82 -4.82
N ARG A 59 3.31 -2.93 -5.71
CA ARG A 59 2.81 -1.60 -5.32
C ARG A 59 1.54 -1.64 -4.47
N GLN A 60 0.76 -2.70 -4.59
CA GLN A 60 -0.53 -2.88 -3.92
C GLN A 60 -0.43 -3.68 -2.61
N GLY A 61 0.75 -4.22 -2.30
CA GLY A 61 1.00 -4.90 -1.05
C GLY A 61 1.90 -4.07 -0.13
N PHE A 62 2.08 -4.60 1.08
CA PHE A 62 2.78 -3.91 2.15
C PHE A 62 3.36 -4.88 3.18
N VAL A 63 4.36 -4.42 3.92
CA VAL A 63 4.92 -5.13 5.07
C VAL A 63 4.55 -4.36 6.34
N LEU A 64 4.17 -5.05 7.40
CA LEU A 64 3.96 -4.44 8.71
C LEU A 64 5.25 -4.49 9.55
N PRO A 65 5.54 -3.46 10.37
CA PRO A 65 6.67 -3.52 11.28
C PRO A 65 6.39 -4.44 12.47
N GLY A 66 7.46 -4.97 13.07
CA GLY A 66 7.41 -5.73 14.33
C GLY A 66 7.83 -7.19 14.17
N GLU A 67 8.28 -7.77 15.28
CA GLU A 67 8.79 -9.14 15.33
C GLU A 67 7.76 -10.15 14.79
N GLY A 68 8.16 -10.93 13.79
CA GLY A 68 7.32 -11.93 13.14
C GLY A 68 6.32 -11.35 12.13
N LYS A 69 6.21 -10.03 11.98
CA LYS A 69 5.38 -9.34 10.97
C LYS A 69 6.20 -8.80 9.81
N ASP A 70 7.47 -8.46 10.07
CA ASP A 70 8.42 -7.96 9.09
C ASP A 70 8.95 -9.05 8.12
N GLY A 71 8.63 -10.32 8.36
CA GLY A 71 8.87 -11.45 7.45
C GLY A 71 7.69 -11.78 6.53
N VAL A 72 6.65 -10.94 6.48
CA VAL A 72 5.41 -11.22 5.74
C VAL A 72 5.05 -10.05 4.81
N PHE A 73 4.85 -10.37 3.54
CA PHE A 73 4.23 -9.48 2.56
C PHE A 73 2.70 -9.67 2.61
N ASN A 74 1.97 -8.58 2.80
CA ASN A 74 0.51 -8.57 2.83
C ASN A 74 0.00 -8.04 1.50
N SER A 75 -0.91 -8.76 0.87
CA SER A 75 -1.62 -8.31 -0.32
C SER A 75 -3.12 -8.45 -0.11
N ASN A 76 -3.91 -7.56 -0.69
CA ASN A 76 -5.36 -7.69 -0.65
C ASN A 76 -5.95 -7.55 -2.06
N PRO A 77 -5.82 -8.59 -2.90
CA PRO A 77 -6.14 -8.51 -4.33
C PRO A 77 -7.64 -8.37 -4.62
N THR A 78 -8.50 -8.58 -3.63
CA THR A 78 -9.96 -8.54 -3.79
C THR A 78 -10.62 -7.32 -3.15
N ASP A 79 -9.90 -6.53 -2.35
CA ASP A 79 -10.42 -5.33 -1.70
C ASP A 79 -9.94 -4.03 -2.35
N ALA A 80 -10.74 -2.98 -2.26
CA ALA A 80 -10.41 -1.66 -2.81
C ALA A 80 -9.32 -0.94 -2.00
N GLY A 81 -9.08 -1.33 -0.74
CA GLY A 81 -8.02 -0.77 0.12
C GLY A 81 -6.63 -0.84 -0.50
N ARG A 82 -6.38 -1.77 -1.44
CA ARG A 82 -5.14 -1.86 -2.22
C ARG A 82 -4.85 -0.64 -3.12
N PHE A 83 -5.85 0.21 -3.34
CA PHE A 83 -5.73 1.45 -4.10
C PHE A 83 -5.61 2.69 -3.21
N MET A 84 -5.56 2.53 -1.89
CA MET A 84 -5.30 3.63 -0.97
C MET A 84 -3.94 4.24 -1.31
N ASN A 85 -3.84 5.56 -1.32
CA ASN A 85 -2.61 6.25 -1.68
C ASN A 85 -1.93 6.92 -0.49
N HIS A 86 -0.65 7.24 -0.68
CA HIS A 86 0.11 7.99 0.30
C HIS A 86 -0.25 9.49 0.30
N SER A 87 -0.37 10.08 1.49
CA SER A 87 -0.27 11.52 1.70
C SER A 87 0.51 11.84 2.98
N ASN A 88 1.27 12.95 2.97
CA ASN A 88 1.87 13.55 4.16
C ASN A 88 0.84 14.26 5.05
N GLU A 89 -0.32 14.60 4.49
CA GLU A 89 -1.51 15.14 5.17
C GLU A 89 -2.68 14.20 4.91
N PRO A 90 -2.68 13.00 5.53
CA PRO A 90 -3.64 11.96 5.21
C PRO A 90 -5.04 12.28 5.74
N THR A 91 -6.06 11.77 5.06
CA THR A 91 -7.44 11.72 5.57
C THR A 91 -7.64 10.57 6.55
N CYS A 92 -6.80 9.53 6.46
CA CYS A 92 -6.99 8.23 7.09
C CYS A 92 -5.75 7.82 7.90
N GLY A 93 -5.98 7.24 9.07
CA GLY A 93 -5.00 6.54 9.89
C GLY A 93 -5.36 5.06 10.07
N PRO A 94 -4.59 4.32 10.88
CA PRO A 94 -4.82 2.89 11.12
C PRO A 94 -6.21 2.58 11.71
N ASP A 95 -6.77 3.50 12.49
CA ASP A 95 -8.04 3.31 13.20
C ASP A 95 -9.26 3.94 12.50
N GLY A 96 -9.10 4.53 11.31
CA GLY A 96 -10.18 5.18 10.57
C GLY A 96 -9.84 6.57 10.06
N THR A 97 -10.87 7.38 9.79
CA THR A 97 -10.69 8.77 9.32
C THR A 97 -10.15 9.66 10.44
N LEU A 98 -9.19 10.53 10.12
CA LEU A 98 -8.56 11.46 11.07
C LEU A 98 -9.35 12.77 11.23
N ARG A 99 -10.23 13.06 10.28
CA ARG A 99 -11.11 14.23 10.22
C ARG A 99 -12.36 13.91 9.39
N ASP A 100 -13.30 14.85 9.32
CA ASP A 100 -14.38 14.77 8.35
C ASP A 100 -13.79 14.77 6.92
N VAL A 101 -14.37 13.93 6.06
CA VAL A 101 -13.98 13.75 4.65
C VAL A 101 -15.18 14.12 3.78
N GLU A 102 -14.94 14.93 2.77
CA GLU A 102 -15.99 15.38 1.86
C GLU A 102 -16.30 14.33 0.78
N ARG A 103 -17.52 14.40 0.22
CA ARG A 103 -17.87 13.60 -0.96
C ARG A 103 -16.92 13.95 -2.12
N GLY A 104 -16.33 12.93 -2.73
CA GLY A 104 -15.38 13.05 -3.84
C GLY A 104 -13.94 13.27 -3.40
N GLU A 105 -13.67 13.44 -2.11
CA GLU A 105 -12.31 13.55 -1.59
C GLU A 105 -11.61 12.18 -1.63
N GLU A 106 -10.30 12.19 -1.96
CA GLU A 106 -9.48 10.98 -1.96
C GLU A 106 -9.16 10.56 -0.52
N LEU A 107 -9.40 9.28 -0.23
CA LEU A 107 -8.92 8.65 0.98
C LEU A 107 -7.43 8.36 0.80
N THR A 108 -6.62 8.87 1.74
CA THR A 108 -5.16 8.72 1.73
C THR A 108 -4.64 8.40 3.13
N MET A 109 -3.51 7.69 3.20
CA MET A 109 -2.85 7.33 4.45
C MET A 109 -1.38 7.73 4.47
N ASN A 110 -0.81 7.87 5.66
CA ASN A 110 0.63 8.04 5.78
C ASN A 110 1.31 6.67 5.81
N TYR A 111 2.09 6.35 4.79
CA TYR A 111 2.82 5.09 4.66
C TYR A 111 4.02 4.94 5.59
N ALA A 112 4.38 5.98 6.36
CA ALA A 112 5.56 5.98 7.22
C ALA A 112 5.54 4.92 8.32
N PHE A 113 4.38 4.32 8.63
CA PHE A 113 4.28 3.25 9.62
C PHE A 113 4.50 1.85 9.03
N HIS A 114 4.60 1.69 7.71
CA HIS A 114 4.88 0.39 7.09
C HIS A 114 6.31 -0.07 7.37
N GLY A 115 6.49 -1.38 7.46
CA GLY A 115 7.78 -2.02 7.54
C GLY A 115 8.56 -1.86 6.24
N ASN A 116 9.88 -1.76 6.34
CA ASN A 116 10.75 -1.65 5.17
C ASN A 116 12.00 -2.54 5.32
N PRO A 117 11.84 -3.85 5.56
CA PRO A 117 12.96 -4.75 5.73
C PRO A 117 13.77 -4.89 4.43
N GLN A 118 15.04 -5.27 4.55
CA GLN A 118 15.96 -5.29 3.40
C GLN A 118 15.48 -6.22 2.27
N TRP A 119 14.94 -7.41 2.60
CA TRP A 119 14.42 -8.36 1.61
C TRP A 119 13.30 -7.74 0.75
N TYR A 120 12.43 -6.92 1.34
CA TYR A 120 11.33 -6.28 0.65
C TYR A 120 11.82 -5.15 -0.27
N GLN A 121 12.82 -4.39 0.20
CA GLN A 121 13.50 -3.41 -0.64
C GLN A 121 14.17 -4.06 -1.85
N ASP A 122 14.83 -5.22 -1.64
CA ASP A 122 15.56 -5.91 -2.69
C ASP A 122 14.63 -6.46 -3.78
N ILE A 123 13.48 -7.05 -3.40
CA ILE A 123 12.49 -7.52 -4.38
C ILE A 123 11.82 -6.36 -5.11
N CYS A 124 11.44 -5.28 -4.42
CA CYS A 124 10.88 -4.10 -5.06
C CYS A 124 11.89 -3.48 -6.05
N ARG A 125 13.17 -3.38 -5.68
CA ARG A 125 14.25 -2.88 -6.55
C ARG A 125 14.44 -3.76 -7.78
N LYS A 126 14.39 -5.09 -7.65
CA LYS A 126 14.47 -6.05 -8.78
C LYS A 126 13.44 -5.75 -9.87
N TYR A 127 12.25 -5.26 -9.49
CA TYR A 127 11.18 -4.91 -10.42
C TYR A 127 11.05 -3.40 -10.70
N GLY A 128 11.86 -2.55 -10.07
CA GLY A 128 11.82 -1.09 -10.24
C GLY A 128 10.59 -0.45 -9.59
N VAL A 129 10.19 -0.96 -8.43
CA VAL A 129 9.11 -0.44 -7.58
C VAL A 129 9.74 0.21 -6.35
N LEU A 130 9.15 1.32 -5.90
CA LEU A 130 9.49 1.92 -4.60
C LEU A 130 8.65 1.26 -3.52
N THR A 131 9.25 0.95 -2.38
CA THR A 131 8.48 0.56 -1.19
C THR A 131 7.73 1.77 -0.63
N GLU A 132 6.73 1.52 0.20
CA GLU A 132 5.91 2.56 0.81
C GLU A 132 6.75 3.55 1.64
N ALA A 133 7.78 3.05 2.34
CA ALA A 133 8.73 3.90 3.05
C ALA A 133 9.62 4.74 2.11
N GLU A 134 9.97 4.23 0.93
CA GLU A 134 10.67 5.00 -0.11
C GLU A 134 9.78 6.09 -0.71
N ILE A 135 8.49 5.80 -0.92
CA ILE A 135 7.49 6.78 -1.35
C ILE A 135 7.41 7.95 -0.37
N VAL A 136 7.33 7.64 0.94
CA VAL A 136 7.31 8.67 2.00
C VAL A 136 8.56 9.54 1.93
N ARG A 137 9.75 8.94 1.84
CA ARG A 137 11.03 9.69 1.76
C ARG A 137 11.04 10.62 0.56
N LYS A 138 10.72 10.10 -0.63
CA LYS A 138 10.67 10.87 -1.87
C LYS A 138 9.68 12.04 -1.80
N SER A 139 8.49 11.81 -1.24
CA SER A 139 7.47 12.87 -1.10
C SER A 139 7.90 14.06 -0.25
N LYS A 140 8.85 13.86 0.67
CA LYS A 140 9.40 14.92 1.53
C LYS A 140 10.54 15.68 0.86
N GLU A 141 11.28 15.03 -0.03
CA GLU A 141 12.36 15.64 -0.81
C GLU A 141 11.82 16.52 -1.94
N ASP A 142 10.65 16.15 -2.49
CA ASP A 142 9.98 16.89 -3.57
C ASP A 142 9.14 18.09 -3.05
N ARG A 143 9.18 18.41 -1.75
CA ARG A 143 8.44 19.52 -1.08
C ARG A 143 9.25 20.82 -0.98
#